data_AF-A0A2D7C5S0-F1
#
_entry.id   AF-A0A2D7C5S0-F1
#
_cell.length_a   1.000
_cell.length_b   1.000
_cell.length_c   1.000
_cell.angle_alpha   90.00
_cell.angle_beta   90.00
_cell.angle_gamma   90.00
#
_symmetry.space_group_name_H-M   'P 1'
#
loop_
_entity.id
_entity.type
_entity.pdbx_description
1 polymer ?
#
loop_
_entity_poly.entity_id
_entity_poly.type
_entity_poly.pdbx_seq_one_letter_code
_entity_poly.pdbx_strand_id
1 'polypeptide(L)'
;MHKFLIIFTLLLSVTVCSEARQLKFDRKLEYGVVHYNYTWQNLKGEIFKTNFGLYANDVQKGMTEFKRFDASDLQNFSKPKISDFVKYRSPYGVNVSFDPKTDMLSFQSTRSRNKVDKKTIDKFMQDIEEEQQRLTGEYFKERYYNYNPKENSVRPAHGIIAKRYVTAMRPVARALQQEMNGKDSREITNHVLNFIQSIPYDTLEDVRTTNGAGFQTPYGVIHDNKGDCDSKSVMFAAIMRNLYPYARIIVVYVPGHALVGFDYTKGKNDYAIHVDGTTFVLAEPVGPNNSKLGQISPKALSVMRRGAYSFEEVPY
;
A
#
# COMPACT_ATOMS: atom_id res chain seq x y z
N MET A 1 -15.79 -61.04 45.00
CA MET A 1 -15.92 -60.33 43.71
C MET A 1 -15.56 -58.86 43.92
N HIS A 2 -14.35 -58.45 43.58
CA HIS A 2 -13.94 -57.03 43.60
C HIS A 2 -13.56 -56.64 42.18
N LYS A 3 -14.38 -55.78 41.56
CA LYS A 3 -14.11 -55.22 40.23
C LYS A 3 -13.31 -53.93 40.42
N PHE A 4 -12.05 -53.97 40.02
CA PHE A 4 -11.22 -52.76 39.84
C PHE A 4 -11.72 -52.01 38.60
N LEU A 5 -12.10 -50.75 38.78
CA LEU A 5 -12.42 -49.82 37.71
C LEU A 5 -11.14 -49.04 37.37
N ILE A 6 -10.50 -49.38 36.25
CA ILE A 6 -9.36 -48.62 35.72
C ILE A 6 -9.94 -47.45 34.92
N ILE A 7 -9.76 -46.24 35.42
CA ILE A 7 -10.08 -44.99 34.71
C ILE A 7 -8.87 -44.64 33.84
N PHE A 8 -9.04 -44.75 32.53
CA PHE A 8 -8.04 -44.35 31.54
C PHE A 8 -8.23 -42.85 31.25
N THR A 9 -7.42 -42.00 31.88
CA THR A 9 -7.46 -40.55 31.64
C THR A 9 -6.72 -40.26 30.33
N LEU A 10 -7.48 -40.08 29.25
CA LEU A 10 -6.98 -39.66 27.94
C LEU A 10 -6.52 -38.19 28.04
N LEU A 11 -5.20 -37.94 28.13
CA LEU A 11 -4.62 -36.61 27.99
C LEU A 11 -4.81 -36.12 26.55
N LEU A 12 -5.87 -35.34 26.31
CA LEU A 12 -5.97 -34.50 25.11
C LEU A 12 -4.93 -33.38 25.24
N SER A 13 -3.82 -33.51 24.52
CA SER A 13 -2.91 -32.40 24.26
C SER A 13 -3.63 -31.39 23.36
N VAL A 14 -4.27 -30.39 23.98
CA VAL A 14 -4.77 -29.21 23.27
C VAL A 14 -3.55 -28.43 22.79
N THR A 15 -3.16 -28.61 21.53
CA THR A 15 -2.23 -27.70 20.87
C THR A 15 -2.89 -26.34 20.78
N VAL A 16 -2.57 -25.46 21.72
CA VAL A 16 -2.92 -24.04 21.64
C VAL A 16 -2.21 -23.47 20.42
N CYS A 17 -2.95 -23.23 19.34
CA CYS A 17 -2.45 -22.50 18.19
C CYS A 17 -2.23 -21.05 18.65
N SER A 18 -0.97 -20.68 18.92
CA SER A 18 -0.64 -19.31 19.34
C SER A 18 -0.56 -18.43 18.10
N GLU A 19 -1.55 -17.57 17.92
CA GLU A 19 -1.51 -16.51 16.92
C GLU A 19 -0.63 -15.35 17.39
N ALA A 20 0.08 -14.71 16.45
CA ALA A 20 0.69 -13.42 16.73
C ALA A 20 -0.41 -12.41 17.05
N ARG A 21 -0.32 -11.75 18.20
CA ARG A 21 -1.37 -10.85 18.68
C ARG A 21 -0.79 -9.74 19.52
N GLN A 22 -1.40 -8.57 19.43
CA GLN A 22 -1.10 -7.48 20.34
C GLN A 22 -1.70 -7.78 21.71
N LEU A 23 -0.89 -7.57 22.76
CA LEU A 23 -1.29 -7.73 24.16
C LEU A 23 -1.56 -6.37 24.81
N LYS A 24 -0.77 -5.34 24.45
CA LYS A 24 -0.93 -3.97 24.93
C LYS A 24 -0.42 -2.98 23.89
N PHE A 25 -1.12 -1.86 23.77
CA PHE A 25 -0.68 -0.69 23.04
C PHE A 25 -0.96 0.56 23.87
N ASP A 26 0.04 1.42 24.00
CA ASP A 26 -0.13 2.77 24.53
C ASP A 26 0.75 3.78 23.78
N ARG A 27 0.30 5.04 23.76
CA ARG A 27 1.03 6.14 23.15
C ARG A 27 0.98 7.38 24.02
N LYS A 28 2.07 8.16 24.04
CA LYS A 28 2.17 9.40 24.82
C LYS A 28 2.90 10.48 24.04
N LEU A 29 2.37 11.71 24.05
CA LEU A 29 3.03 12.87 23.47
C LEU A 29 3.89 13.57 24.53
N GLU A 30 5.20 13.67 24.29
CA GLU A 30 6.14 14.39 25.15
C GLU A 30 7.14 15.16 24.29
N TYR A 31 7.37 16.44 24.60
CA TYR A 31 8.37 17.28 23.94
C TYR A 31 8.32 17.25 22.39
N GLY A 32 7.12 17.18 21.80
CA GLY A 32 6.92 17.12 20.35
C GLY A 32 7.15 15.74 19.70
N VAL A 33 7.35 14.69 20.50
CA VAL A 33 7.52 13.31 20.05
C VAL A 33 6.36 12.46 20.58
N VAL A 34 5.73 11.69 19.70
CA VAL A 34 4.78 10.64 20.09
C VAL A 34 5.58 9.37 20.35
N HIS A 35 5.63 8.95 21.61
CA HIS A 35 6.21 7.69 22.04
C HIS A 35 5.16 6.59 21.95
N TYR A 36 5.48 5.51 21.26
CA TYR A 36 4.64 4.34 21.11
C TYR A 36 5.25 3.17 21.86
N ASN A 37 4.42 2.46 22.62
CA ASN A 37 4.81 1.28 23.38
C ASN A 37 3.89 0.11 23.01
N TYR A 38 4.49 -0.96 22.48
CA TYR A 38 3.81 -2.18 22.09
C TYR A 38 4.25 -3.33 22.99
N THR A 39 3.29 -4.12 23.47
CA THR A 39 3.55 -5.47 23.96
C THR A 39 2.79 -6.44 23.07
N TRP A 40 3.48 -7.40 22.49
CA TRP A 40 2.91 -8.31 21.50
C TRP A 40 3.53 -9.70 21.62
N GLN A 41 2.79 -10.69 21.16
CA GLN A 41 3.18 -12.09 21.17
C GLN A 41 3.41 -12.54 19.73
N ASN A 42 4.47 -13.32 19.46
CA ASN A 42 4.71 -13.89 18.15
C ASN A 42 4.00 -15.25 17.96
N LEU A 43 4.15 -15.85 16.78
CA LEU A 43 3.62 -17.17 16.42
C LEU A 43 4.08 -18.34 17.32
N LYS A 44 5.18 -18.18 18.06
CA LYS A 44 5.69 -19.19 19.01
C LYS A 44 5.20 -18.97 20.44
N GLY A 45 4.50 -17.87 20.69
CA GLY A 45 4.09 -17.47 22.03
C GLY A 45 5.11 -16.64 22.81
N GLU A 46 6.22 -16.26 22.17
CA GLU A 46 7.22 -15.39 22.79
C GLU A 46 6.69 -13.95 22.84
N ILE A 47 6.87 -13.28 23.97
CA ILE A 47 6.38 -11.91 24.20
C ILE A 47 7.52 -10.90 23.99
N PHE A 48 7.23 -9.86 23.23
CA PHE A 48 8.14 -8.77 22.91
C PHE A 48 7.58 -7.42 23.38
N LYS A 49 8.50 -6.47 23.61
CA LYS A 49 8.19 -5.11 24.02
C LYS A 49 8.93 -4.11 23.14
N THR A 50 8.23 -3.57 22.16
CA THR A 50 8.81 -2.67 21.16
C THR A 50 8.40 -1.24 21.48
N ASN A 51 9.38 -0.34 21.59
CA ASN A 51 9.13 1.07 21.89
C ASN A 51 9.94 1.96 20.96
N PHE A 52 9.32 3.03 20.45
CA PHE A 52 9.97 4.00 19.58
C PHE A 52 9.24 5.35 19.62
N GLY A 53 9.93 6.40 19.20
CA GLY A 53 9.38 7.75 19.09
C GLY A 53 9.31 8.24 17.65
N LEU A 54 8.21 8.92 17.30
CA LEU A 54 8.05 9.62 16.02
C LEU A 54 7.68 11.09 16.28
N TYR A 55 8.22 12.02 15.51
CA TYR A 55 7.87 13.44 15.67
C TYR A 55 6.39 13.67 15.39
N ALA A 56 5.70 14.40 16.28
CA ALA A 56 4.27 14.61 16.20
C ALA A 56 3.84 15.32 14.90
N ASN A 57 4.64 16.30 14.45
CA ASN A 57 4.39 17.01 13.20
C ASN A 57 4.48 16.08 11.98
N ASP A 58 5.44 15.16 11.97
CA ASP A 58 5.59 14.19 10.87
C ASP A 58 4.44 13.18 10.88
N VAL A 59 4.00 12.72 12.05
CA VAL A 59 2.84 11.85 12.20
C VAL A 59 1.59 12.55 11.66
N GLN A 60 1.29 13.78 12.12
CA GLN A 60 0.12 14.53 11.69
C GLN A 60 0.11 14.78 10.18
N LYS A 61 1.25 15.19 9.62
CA LYS A 61 1.41 15.37 8.18
C LYS A 61 1.24 14.05 7.44
N GLY A 62 1.89 12.98 7.90
CA GLY A 62 1.84 11.65 7.30
C GLY A 62 0.44 11.04 7.29
N MET A 63 -0.39 11.35 8.29
CA MET A 63 -1.79 10.90 8.35
C MET A 63 -2.71 11.64 7.36
N THR A 64 -2.31 12.81 6.87
CA THR A 64 -3.18 13.69 6.06
C THR A 64 -2.67 13.97 4.66
N GLU A 65 -1.38 13.69 4.37
CA GLU A 65 -0.77 14.01 3.08
C GLU A 65 -1.24 13.11 1.94
N PHE A 66 -1.58 11.85 2.23
CA PHE A 66 -2.13 10.94 1.24
C PHE A 66 -3.65 11.14 1.17
N LYS A 67 -4.12 11.71 0.06
CA LYS A 67 -5.53 11.99 -0.17
C LYS A 67 -6.14 10.90 -1.03
N ARG A 68 -7.37 10.49 -0.69
CA ARG A 68 -8.17 9.58 -1.51
C ARG A 68 -8.33 10.14 -2.91
N PHE A 69 -8.28 9.26 -3.92
CA PHE A 69 -8.70 9.57 -5.26
C PHE A 69 -10.16 10.03 -5.27
N ASP A 70 -10.38 11.19 -5.88
CA ASP A 70 -11.67 11.75 -6.18
C ASP A 70 -11.65 12.24 -7.64
N ALA A 71 -12.64 11.81 -8.42
CA ALA A 71 -12.79 12.24 -9.80
C ALA A 71 -12.95 13.77 -9.91
N SER A 72 -13.54 14.43 -8.91
CA SER A 72 -13.67 15.88 -8.89
C SER A 72 -12.31 16.58 -8.73
N ASP A 73 -11.40 16.00 -7.95
CA ASP A 73 -10.03 16.53 -7.77
C ASP A 73 -9.19 16.34 -9.04
N LEU A 74 -9.34 15.23 -9.78
CA LEU A 74 -8.75 15.06 -11.11
C LEU A 74 -9.25 16.12 -12.10
N GLN A 75 -10.56 16.43 -12.08
CA GLN A 75 -11.11 17.51 -12.91
C GLN A 75 -10.55 18.87 -12.52
N ASN A 76 -10.50 19.19 -11.23
CA ASN A 76 -9.95 20.44 -10.73
C ASN A 76 -8.45 20.60 -11.08
N PHE A 77 -7.71 19.49 -11.12
CA PHE A 77 -6.32 19.47 -11.59
C PHE A 77 -6.21 19.71 -13.11
N SER A 78 -7.08 19.09 -13.91
CA SER A 78 -6.93 19.05 -15.36
C SER A 78 -7.52 20.28 -16.07
N LYS A 79 -8.65 20.80 -15.60
CA LYS A 79 -9.39 21.89 -16.28
C LYS A 79 -8.58 23.17 -16.52
N PRO A 80 -7.81 23.69 -15.55
CA PRO A 80 -6.95 24.86 -15.79
C PRO A 80 -5.89 24.58 -16.85
N LYS A 81 -5.29 23.39 -16.83
CA LYS A 81 -4.23 22.99 -17.77
C LYS A 81 -4.76 22.79 -19.19
N ILE A 82 -5.97 22.24 -19.34
CA ILE A 82 -6.67 22.17 -20.64
C ILE A 82 -7.02 23.57 -21.15
N SER A 83 -7.45 24.48 -20.27
CA SER A 83 -7.72 25.87 -20.64
C SER A 83 -6.48 26.56 -21.20
N ASP A 84 -5.34 26.37 -20.53
CA ASP A 84 -4.04 26.87 -21.00
C ASP A 84 -3.62 26.21 -22.32
N PHE A 85 -3.77 24.88 -22.43
CA PHE A 85 -3.47 24.17 -23.67
C PHE A 85 -4.27 24.74 -24.84
N VAL A 86 -5.58 24.92 -24.68
CA VAL A 86 -6.47 25.49 -25.71
C VAL A 86 -6.01 26.90 -26.10
N LYS A 87 -5.68 27.74 -25.12
CA LYS A 87 -5.21 29.10 -25.33
C LYS A 87 -3.91 29.16 -26.13
N TYR A 88 -2.93 28.30 -25.81
CA TYR A 88 -1.59 28.37 -26.40
C TYR A 88 -1.38 27.47 -27.63
N ARG A 89 -2.26 26.48 -27.85
CA ARG A 89 -2.15 25.50 -28.96
C ARG A 89 -3.26 25.62 -29.99
N SER A 90 -4.17 26.58 -29.87
CA SER A 90 -5.22 26.84 -30.87
C SER A 90 -4.65 26.85 -32.30
N PRO A 91 -5.28 26.14 -33.26
CA PRO A 91 -4.79 26.07 -34.63
C PRO A 91 -4.72 27.44 -35.30
N TYR A 92 -3.74 27.64 -36.19
CA TYR A 92 -3.62 28.90 -36.92
C TYR A 92 -4.92 29.24 -37.68
N GLY A 93 -5.42 30.46 -37.49
CA GLY A 93 -6.65 30.92 -38.12
C GLY A 93 -7.95 30.47 -37.43
N VAL A 94 -7.84 29.82 -36.25
CA VAL A 94 -8.99 29.33 -35.47
C VAL A 94 -8.87 29.82 -34.03
N ASN A 95 -9.92 30.48 -33.54
CA ASN A 95 -10.11 30.71 -32.11
C ASN A 95 -10.82 29.51 -31.52
N VAL A 96 -10.16 28.82 -30.58
CA VAL A 96 -10.78 27.76 -29.79
C VAL A 96 -10.98 28.27 -28.37
N SER A 97 -12.16 28.00 -27.80
CA SER A 97 -12.45 28.29 -26.40
C SER A 97 -12.98 27.06 -25.69
N PHE A 98 -12.59 26.90 -24.42
CA PHE A 98 -13.01 25.81 -23.55
C PHE A 98 -13.81 26.38 -22.37
N ASP A 99 -14.99 25.84 -22.14
CA ASP A 99 -15.79 26.15 -20.95
C ASP A 99 -15.55 25.06 -19.88
N PRO A 100 -14.80 25.36 -18.80
CA PRO A 100 -14.49 24.38 -17.76
C PRO A 100 -15.71 23.97 -16.93
N LYS A 101 -16.85 24.67 -17.03
CA LYS A 101 -18.08 24.27 -16.31
C LYS A 101 -18.85 23.20 -17.06
N THR A 102 -18.88 23.28 -18.39
CA THR A 102 -19.65 22.37 -19.25
C THR A 102 -18.77 21.35 -19.98
N ASP A 103 -17.45 21.49 -19.86
CA ASP A 103 -16.45 20.73 -20.61
C ASP A 103 -16.63 20.80 -22.13
N MET A 104 -17.24 21.90 -22.62
CA MET A 104 -17.49 22.13 -24.03
C MET A 104 -16.37 22.93 -24.70
N LEU A 105 -16.04 22.53 -25.93
CA LEU A 105 -15.16 23.26 -26.84
C LEU A 105 -15.98 23.96 -27.93
N SER A 106 -15.60 25.19 -28.28
CA SER A 106 -16.17 25.89 -29.44
C SER A 106 -15.08 26.41 -30.36
N PHE A 107 -15.34 26.32 -31.66
CA PHE A 107 -14.41 26.64 -32.73
C PHE A 107 -14.95 27.79 -33.58
N GLN A 108 -14.18 28.85 -33.73
CA GLN A 108 -14.53 30.01 -34.54
C GLN A 108 -13.39 30.35 -35.49
N SER A 109 -13.69 30.54 -36.77
CA SER A 109 -12.70 31.04 -37.74
C SER A 109 -12.37 32.49 -37.42
N THR A 110 -11.08 32.84 -37.42
CA THR A 110 -10.65 34.25 -37.31
C THR A 110 -10.85 35.03 -38.62
N ARG A 111 -11.23 34.34 -39.70
CA ARG A 111 -11.56 34.93 -41.00
C ARG A 111 -13.07 34.90 -41.20
N SER A 112 -13.67 36.08 -41.30
CA SER A 112 -15.12 36.38 -41.21
C SER A 112 -16.05 35.68 -42.22
N ARG A 113 -15.55 34.81 -43.12
CA ARG A 113 -16.34 34.13 -44.17
C ARG A 113 -16.07 32.62 -44.32
N ASN A 114 -15.15 32.05 -43.55
CA ASN A 114 -14.78 30.63 -43.70
C ASN A 114 -15.30 29.82 -42.51
N LYS A 115 -15.90 28.66 -42.78
CA LYS A 115 -16.08 27.62 -41.76
C LYS A 115 -14.70 27.04 -41.43
N VAL A 116 -14.50 26.67 -40.16
CA VAL A 116 -13.30 25.93 -39.78
C VAL A 116 -13.35 24.57 -40.48
N ASP A 117 -12.26 24.19 -41.13
CA ASP A 117 -12.17 22.91 -41.82
C ASP A 117 -12.27 21.75 -40.84
N LYS A 118 -13.00 20.70 -41.23
CA LYS A 118 -13.27 19.55 -40.36
C LYS A 118 -11.97 18.84 -39.94
N LYS A 119 -10.98 18.72 -40.83
CA LYS A 119 -9.70 18.07 -40.52
C LYS A 119 -8.94 18.82 -39.42
N THR A 120 -9.02 20.15 -39.41
CA THR A 120 -8.42 20.99 -38.37
C THR A 120 -9.11 20.77 -37.02
N ILE A 121 -10.45 20.70 -37.01
CA ILE A 121 -11.21 20.38 -35.79
C ILE A 121 -10.83 18.99 -35.30
N ASP A 122 -10.91 17.97 -36.15
CA ASP A 122 -10.64 16.58 -35.80
C ASP A 122 -9.20 16.41 -35.25
N LYS A 123 -8.21 17.05 -35.89
CA LYS A 123 -6.82 17.02 -35.40
C LYS A 123 -6.66 17.69 -34.04
N PHE A 124 -7.30 18.84 -33.82
CA PHE A 124 -7.20 19.54 -32.55
C PHE A 124 -7.95 18.81 -31.43
N MET A 125 -9.08 18.17 -31.74
CA MET A 125 -9.78 17.29 -30.80
C MET A 125 -8.90 16.11 -30.38
N GLN A 126 -8.16 15.52 -31.33
CA GLN A 126 -7.15 14.50 -31.01
C GLN A 126 -6.04 15.04 -30.11
N ASP A 127 -5.53 16.25 -30.39
CA ASP A 127 -4.51 16.89 -29.54
C ASP A 127 -5.00 17.12 -28.10
N ILE A 128 -6.28 17.48 -27.93
CA ILE A 128 -6.92 17.63 -26.62
C ILE A 128 -7.05 16.29 -25.91
N GLU A 129 -7.45 15.23 -26.61
CA GLU A 129 -7.56 13.89 -26.02
C GLU A 129 -6.19 13.39 -25.54
N GLU A 130 -5.16 13.54 -26.36
CA GLU A 130 -3.78 13.21 -26.00
C GLU A 130 -3.31 14.01 -24.77
N GLU A 131 -3.64 15.30 -24.70
CA GLU A 131 -3.33 16.14 -23.54
C GLU A 131 -4.10 15.71 -22.28
N GLN A 132 -5.39 15.36 -22.40
CA GLN A 132 -6.19 14.85 -21.28
C GLN A 132 -5.62 13.55 -20.72
N GLN A 133 -5.19 12.63 -21.60
CA GLN A 133 -4.53 11.39 -21.20
C GLN A 133 -3.20 11.67 -20.48
N ARG A 134 -2.41 12.60 -21.01
CA ARG A 134 -1.15 13.04 -20.39
C ARG A 134 -1.37 13.63 -19.00
N LEU A 135 -2.35 14.53 -18.86
CA LEU A 135 -2.71 15.17 -17.59
C LEU A 135 -3.27 14.19 -16.57
N THR A 136 -4.04 13.20 -17.02
CA THR A 136 -4.53 12.12 -16.16
C THR A 136 -3.37 11.30 -15.61
N GLY A 137 -2.39 10.94 -16.45
CA GLY A 137 -1.17 10.26 -16.00
C GLY A 137 -0.33 11.11 -15.04
N GLU A 138 -0.21 12.40 -15.31
CA GLU A 138 0.47 13.37 -14.44
C GLU A 138 -0.21 13.46 -13.07
N TYR A 139 -1.53 13.59 -13.04
CA TYR A 139 -2.32 13.61 -11.80
C TYR A 139 -2.07 12.36 -10.95
N PHE A 140 -2.20 11.17 -11.53
CA PHE A 140 -2.02 9.93 -10.79
C PHE A 140 -0.59 9.83 -10.23
N LYS A 141 0.42 10.21 -11.01
CA LYS A 141 1.81 10.26 -10.54
C LYS A 141 1.99 11.24 -9.38
N GLU A 142 1.47 12.46 -9.50
CA GLU A 142 1.58 13.50 -8.46
C GLU A 142 0.84 13.12 -7.17
N ARG A 143 -0.26 12.37 -7.28
CA ARG A 143 -1.09 11.94 -6.16
C ARG A 143 -0.79 10.53 -5.66
N TYR A 144 0.28 9.89 -6.15
CA TYR A 144 0.72 8.54 -5.75
C TYR A 144 -0.33 7.45 -5.99
N TYR A 145 -0.92 7.48 -7.19
CA TYR A 145 -1.87 6.49 -7.67
C TYR A 145 -1.33 5.78 -8.92
N ASN A 146 -1.73 4.53 -9.06
CA ASN A 146 -1.61 3.76 -10.29
C ASN A 146 -2.99 3.60 -10.91
N TYR A 147 -3.08 3.78 -12.23
CA TYR A 147 -4.28 3.49 -13.01
C TYR A 147 -4.08 2.22 -13.83
N ASN A 148 -5.02 1.28 -13.71
CA ASN A 148 -5.09 0.09 -14.54
C ASN A 148 -6.19 0.27 -15.59
N PRO A 149 -5.86 0.56 -16.86
CA PRO A 149 -6.87 0.77 -17.90
C PRO A 149 -7.64 -0.51 -18.24
N LYS A 150 -7.06 -1.70 -18.04
CA LYS A 150 -7.73 -2.98 -18.34
C LYS A 150 -8.90 -3.26 -17.41
N GLU A 151 -8.76 -2.85 -16.15
CA GLU A 151 -9.77 -3.03 -15.10
C GLU A 151 -10.53 -1.75 -14.81
N ASN A 152 -10.18 -0.66 -15.49
CA ASN A 152 -10.62 0.70 -15.19
C ASN A 152 -10.55 1.03 -13.69
N SER A 153 -9.43 0.66 -13.04
CA SER A 153 -9.27 0.75 -11.60
C SER A 153 -8.13 1.70 -11.22
N VAL A 154 -8.33 2.47 -10.15
CA VAL A 154 -7.32 3.36 -9.56
C VAL A 154 -6.98 2.85 -8.18
N ARG A 155 -5.70 2.70 -7.87
CA ARG A 155 -5.21 2.23 -6.57
C ARG A 155 -4.00 3.03 -6.11
N PRO A 156 -3.76 3.15 -4.79
CA PRO A 156 -2.52 3.74 -4.31
C PRO A 156 -1.31 3.04 -4.95
N ALA A 157 -0.28 3.81 -5.28
CA ALA A 157 1.00 3.29 -5.75
C ALA A 157 1.81 2.81 -4.54
N HIS A 158 1.38 1.69 -3.94
CA HIS A 158 1.88 1.17 -2.67
C HIS A 158 3.42 1.07 -2.61
N GLY A 159 4.09 0.68 -3.69
CA GLY A 159 5.55 0.63 -3.77
C GLY A 159 6.21 2.01 -3.69
N ILE A 160 5.66 3.02 -4.38
CA ILE A 160 6.13 4.41 -4.29
C ILE A 160 5.86 4.97 -2.89
N ILE A 161 4.70 4.68 -2.31
CA ILE A 161 4.33 5.11 -0.96
C ILE A 161 5.25 4.47 0.07
N ALA A 162 5.52 3.15 -0.03
CA ALA A 162 6.46 2.46 0.83
C ALA A 162 7.85 3.11 0.78
N LYS A 163 8.35 3.41 -0.43
CA LYS A 163 9.62 4.13 -0.61
C LYS A 163 9.62 5.51 0.06
N ARG A 164 8.54 6.28 -0.05
CA ARG A 164 8.40 7.60 0.60
C ARG A 164 8.54 7.51 2.12
N TYR A 165 8.06 6.43 2.74
CA TYR A 165 8.09 6.25 4.20
C TYR A 165 9.31 5.51 4.74
N VAL A 166 10.30 5.14 3.91
CA VAL A 166 11.50 4.41 4.37
C VAL A 166 12.23 5.14 5.49
N THR A 167 12.50 6.44 5.32
CA THR A 167 13.19 7.24 6.35
C THR A 167 12.33 7.44 7.59
N ALA A 168 11.03 7.68 7.39
CA ALA A 168 10.04 7.82 8.45
C ALA A 168 9.96 6.58 9.35
N MET A 169 10.09 5.38 8.76
CA MET A 169 10.02 4.10 9.48
C MET A 169 11.34 3.69 10.14
N ARG A 170 12.42 4.47 10.01
CA ARG A 170 13.73 4.15 10.60
C ARG A 170 13.68 3.91 12.12
N PRO A 171 12.96 4.70 12.96
CA PRO A 171 12.88 4.43 14.39
C PRO A 171 12.23 3.08 14.70
N VAL A 172 11.20 2.70 13.92
CA VAL A 172 10.48 1.42 14.04
C VAL A 172 11.39 0.27 13.63
N ALA A 173 12.03 0.39 12.46
CA ALA A 173 12.96 -0.59 11.93
C ALA A 173 14.10 -0.88 12.91
N ARG A 174 14.71 0.16 13.49
CA ARG A 174 15.77 0.03 14.49
C ARG A 174 15.29 -0.66 15.77
N ALA A 175 14.13 -0.28 16.30
CA ALA A 175 13.59 -0.89 17.51
C ALA A 175 13.36 -2.40 17.32
N LEU A 176 12.75 -2.80 16.19
CA LEU A 176 12.50 -4.20 15.86
C LEU A 176 13.79 -4.99 15.58
N GLN A 177 14.77 -4.37 14.91
CA GLN A 177 16.06 -5.03 14.66
C GLN A 177 16.85 -5.26 15.95
N GLN A 178 16.84 -4.31 16.88
CA GLN A 178 17.57 -4.41 18.15
C GLN A 178 17.09 -5.56 19.03
N GLU A 179 15.79 -5.87 19.01
CA GLU A 179 15.21 -7.05 19.70
C GLU A 179 15.77 -8.37 19.15
N MET A 180 16.31 -8.36 17.94
CA MET A 180 16.82 -9.51 17.20
C MET A 180 18.35 -9.45 17.00
N ASN A 181 19.07 -8.84 17.94
CA ASN A 181 20.54 -8.72 17.84
C ASN A 181 21.20 -10.10 17.66
N GLY A 182 22.09 -10.22 16.66
CA GLY A 182 22.78 -11.46 16.31
C GLY A 182 21.95 -12.49 15.52
N LYS A 183 20.73 -12.14 15.11
CA LYS A 183 19.86 -12.98 14.27
C LYS A 183 20.07 -12.73 12.78
N ASP A 184 19.74 -13.72 11.96
CA ASP A 184 19.87 -13.59 10.50
C ASP A 184 18.76 -12.73 9.89
N SER A 185 18.91 -12.38 8.61
CA SER A 185 17.96 -11.49 7.92
C SER A 185 16.55 -12.07 7.81
N ARG A 186 16.42 -13.40 7.69
CA ARG A 186 15.13 -14.08 7.62
C ARG A 186 14.45 -14.13 9.00
N GLU A 187 15.21 -14.34 10.07
CA GLU A 187 14.73 -14.24 11.45
C GLU A 187 14.23 -12.83 11.75
N ILE A 188 15.01 -11.79 11.40
CA ILE A 188 14.61 -10.39 11.55
C ILE A 188 13.36 -10.08 10.71
N THR A 189 13.30 -10.55 9.46
CA THR A 189 12.11 -10.37 8.59
C THR A 189 10.86 -10.96 9.21
N ASN A 190 10.96 -12.19 9.72
CA ASN A 190 9.85 -12.84 10.40
C ASN A 190 9.45 -12.08 11.66
N HIS A 191 10.40 -11.54 12.41
CA HIS A 191 10.12 -10.73 13.59
C HIS A 191 9.29 -9.48 13.25
N VAL A 192 9.73 -8.72 12.23
CA VAL A 192 8.98 -7.57 11.72
C VAL A 192 7.61 -7.99 11.21
N LEU A 193 7.52 -9.09 10.46
CA LEU A 193 6.26 -9.63 9.95
C LEU A 193 5.28 -9.95 11.09
N ASN A 194 5.76 -10.62 12.16
CA ASN A 194 4.94 -10.97 13.32
C ASN A 194 4.48 -9.71 14.09
N PHE A 195 5.34 -8.69 14.21
CA PHE A 195 4.95 -7.41 14.79
C PHE A 195 3.79 -6.78 14.02
N ILE A 196 3.89 -6.70 12.69
CA ILE A 196 2.85 -6.10 11.85
C ILE A 196 1.56 -6.91 11.88
N GLN A 197 1.67 -8.24 11.82
CA GLN A 197 0.56 -9.16 11.98
C GLN A 197 -0.15 -9.02 13.33
N SER A 198 0.58 -8.64 14.38
CA SER A 198 0.01 -8.41 15.72
C SER A 198 -0.87 -7.16 15.80
N ILE A 199 -0.67 -6.17 14.92
CA ILE A 199 -1.49 -4.96 14.86
C ILE A 199 -2.91 -5.34 14.40
N PRO A 200 -3.98 -4.85 15.04
CA PRO A 200 -5.36 -5.16 14.69
C PRO A 200 -5.70 -4.92 13.20
N TYR A 201 -6.50 -5.80 12.60
CA TYR A 201 -7.02 -5.62 11.25
C TYR A 201 -8.30 -4.75 11.28
N ASP A 202 -8.41 -3.83 10.34
CA ASP A 202 -9.58 -2.96 10.15
C ASP A 202 -9.78 -2.80 8.63
N THR A 203 -11.00 -2.99 8.12
CA THR A 203 -11.28 -2.81 6.68
C THR A 203 -11.23 -1.35 6.24
N LEU A 204 -11.15 -0.42 7.20
CA LEU A 204 -11.12 1.02 7.00
C LEU A 204 -12.37 1.54 6.26
N GLU A 205 -13.50 0.85 6.44
CA GLU A 205 -14.79 1.15 5.80
C GLU A 205 -15.67 2.14 6.59
N ASP A 206 -15.25 2.60 7.78
CA ASP A 206 -16.08 3.48 8.63
C ASP A 206 -16.21 4.92 8.06
N VAL A 207 -17.45 5.25 7.69
CA VAL A 207 -17.92 6.48 7.02
C VAL A 207 -17.78 7.75 7.88
N ARG A 208 -17.51 7.64 9.19
CA ARG A 208 -17.35 8.82 10.08
C ARG A 208 -15.91 9.24 10.38
N THR A 209 -14.92 8.39 10.08
CA THR A 209 -13.51 8.66 10.41
C THR A 209 -12.56 8.49 9.23
N THR A 210 -13.00 7.85 8.17
CA THR A 210 -12.20 7.68 6.96
C THR A 210 -12.74 8.61 5.90
N ASN A 211 -11.85 9.32 5.20
CA ASN A 211 -12.17 10.03 3.95
C ASN A 211 -12.43 9.01 2.82
N GLY A 212 -13.28 8.01 3.12
CA GLY A 212 -13.71 6.86 2.34
C GLY A 212 -12.57 5.92 1.89
N ALA A 213 -12.71 4.62 2.21
CA ALA A 213 -12.11 3.42 1.58
C ALA A 213 -10.72 3.59 0.90
N GLY A 214 -9.62 3.00 1.35
CA GLY A 214 -9.31 2.11 2.48
C GLY A 214 -7.81 1.93 2.37
N PHE A 215 -7.06 2.88 2.96
CA PHE A 215 -5.61 2.87 3.01
C PHE A 215 -5.14 3.90 4.05
N GLN A 216 -4.29 3.47 4.96
CA GLN A 216 -3.55 4.30 5.88
C GLN A 216 -2.07 4.27 5.52
N THR A 217 -1.44 5.44 5.61
CA THR A 217 0.01 5.53 5.52
C THR A 217 0.65 4.79 6.71
N PRO A 218 1.94 4.42 6.63
CA PRO A 218 2.65 3.79 7.76
C PRO A 218 2.55 4.58 9.07
N TYR A 219 2.52 5.92 9.02
CA TYR A 219 2.23 6.73 10.20
C TYR A 219 0.82 6.51 10.73
N GLY A 220 -0.19 6.46 9.86
CA GLY A 220 -1.57 6.16 10.25
C GLY A 220 -1.72 4.78 10.89
N VAL A 221 -1.09 3.75 10.32
CA VAL A 221 -1.14 2.38 10.87
C VAL A 221 -0.57 2.32 12.28
N ILE A 222 0.58 2.95 12.51
CA ILE A 222 1.21 3.03 13.83
C ILE A 222 0.37 3.88 14.77
N HIS A 223 -0.05 5.06 14.32
CA HIS A 223 -0.73 6.02 15.18
C HIS A 223 -2.08 5.48 15.65
N ASP A 224 -2.92 5.03 14.71
CA ASP A 224 -4.26 4.53 15.00
C ASP A 224 -4.25 3.05 15.45
N ASN A 225 -3.09 2.39 15.36
CA ASN A 225 -2.87 1.01 15.77
C ASN A 225 -3.88 0.04 15.15
N LYS A 226 -4.09 0.20 13.84
CA LYS A 226 -4.96 -0.62 13.01
C LYS A 226 -4.61 -0.39 11.56
N GLY A 227 -5.06 -1.29 10.69
CA GLY A 227 -4.89 -1.11 9.25
C GLY A 227 -5.41 -2.31 8.47
N ASP A 228 -5.75 -2.07 7.22
CA ASP A 228 -6.14 -3.10 6.26
C ASP A 228 -4.92 -3.82 5.67
N CYS A 229 -5.17 -4.67 4.67
CA CYS A 229 -4.13 -5.49 4.04
C CYS A 229 -3.08 -4.66 3.29
N ASP A 230 -3.53 -3.61 2.61
CA ASP A 230 -2.72 -2.71 1.80
C ASP A 230 -1.81 -1.84 2.69
N SER A 231 -2.39 -1.23 3.72
CA SER A 231 -1.70 -0.35 4.67
C SER A 231 -0.58 -1.08 5.41
N LYS A 232 -0.86 -2.30 5.89
CA LYS A 232 0.14 -3.15 6.56
C LYS A 232 1.22 -3.63 5.61
N SER A 233 0.87 -3.93 4.36
CA SER A 233 1.84 -4.32 3.33
C SER A 233 2.79 -3.17 2.99
N VAL A 234 2.29 -1.94 2.87
CA VAL A 234 3.12 -0.74 2.67
C VAL A 234 4.02 -0.48 3.86
N MET A 235 3.51 -0.54 5.08
CA MET A 235 4.33 -0.37 6.27
C MET A 235 5.43 -1.42 6.36
N PHE A 236 5.10 -2.68 6.04
CA PHE A 236 6.08 -3.75 6.01
C PHE A 236 7.17 -3.50 4.97
N ALA A 237 6.79 -3.19 3.73
CA ALA A 237 7.73 -2.86 2.67
C ALA A 237 8.63 -1.67 3.04
N ALA A 238 8.09 -0.63 3.68
CA ALA A 238 8.85 0.54 4.11
C ALA A 238 9.88 0.22 5.20
N ILE A 239 9.49 -0.56 6.22
CA ILE A 239 10.40 -1.02 7.28
C ILE A 239 11.49 -1.92 6.68
N MET A 240 11.12 -2.85 5.80
CA MET A 240 12.05 -3.79 5.21
C MET A 240 13.03 -3.12 4.23
N ARG A 241 12.58 -2.13 3.44
CA ARG A 241 13.46 -1.29 2.61
C ARG A 241 14.42 -0.45 3.46
N ASN A 242 14.03 -0.08 4.68
CA ASN A 242 14.94 0.58 5.62
C ASN A 242 16.04 -0.38 6.12
N LEU A 243 15.67 -1.59 6.51
CA LEU A 243 16.59 -2.61 7.02
C LEU A 243 17.52 -3.18 5.93
N TYR A 244 17.00 -3.35 4.71
CA TYR A 244 17.71 -3.92 3.58
C TYR A 244 17.60 -3.01 2.35
N PRO A 245 18.36 -1.89 2.31
CA PRO A 245 18.24 -0.87 1.28
C PRO A 245 18.42 -1.38 -0.15
N TYR A 246 19.19 -2.46 -0.33
CA TYR A 246 19.53 -3.03 -1.63
C TYR A 246 18.76 -4.32 -1.99
N ALA A 247 17.94 -4.86 -1.09
CA ALA A 247 17.12 -6.02 -1.42
C ALA A 247 16.03 -5.61 -2.43
N ARG A 248 15.70 -6.48 -3.40
CA ARG A 248 14.51 -6.24 -4.22
C ARG A 248 13.26 -6.59 -3.39
N ILE A 249 12.26 -5.71 -3.47
CA ILE A 249 11.00 -5.84 -2.73
C ILE A 249 9.89 -5.52 -3.70
N ILE A 250 8.85 -6.36 -3.72
CA ILE A 250 7.66 -6.16 -4.55
C ILE A 250 6.41 -6.20 -3.68
N VAL A 251 5.41 -5.39 -4.03
CA VAL A 251 4.05 -5.56 -3.54
C VAL A 251 3.31 -6.43 -4.55
N VAL A 252 2.68 -7.50 -4.09
CA VAL A 252 1.97 -8.47 -4.94
C VAL A 252 0.48 -8.38 -4.64
N TYR A 253 -0.31 -8.20 -5.69
CA TYR A 253 -1.75 -8.06 -5.62
C TYR A 253 -2.45 -9.31 -6.11
N VAL A 254 -3.39 -9.79 -5.30
CA VAL A 254 -4.42 -10.76 -5.69
C VAL A 254 -5.79 -10.11 -5.46
N PRO A 255 -6.88 -10.62 -6.04
CA PRO A 255 -8.20 -10.03 -5.86
C PRO A 255 -8.57 -9.89 -4.38
N GLY A 256 -8.73 -8.64 -3.93
CA GLY A 256 -9.10 -8.28 -2.56
C GLY A 256 -8.04 -8.55 -1.50
N HIS A 257 -6.75 -8.69 -1.86
CA HIS A 257 -5.67 -8.89 -0.88
C HIS A 257 -4.28 -8.48 -1.41
N ALA A 258 -3.39 -8.09 -0.50
CA ALA A 258 -2.00 -7.75 -0.81
C ALA A 258 -1.00 -8.60 -0.02
N LEU A 259 0.11 -8.92 -0.68
CA LEU A 259 1.27 -9.62 -0.14
C LEU A 259 2.53 -8.81 -0.41
N VAL A 260 3.63 -9.15 0.25
CA VAL A 260 4.96 -8.56 -0.03
C VAL A 260 5.95 -9.66 -0.37
N GLY A 261 6.68 -9.49 -1.47
CA GLY A 261 7.74 -10.39 -1.90
C GLY A 261 9.13 -9.81 -1.65
N PHE A 262 10.05 -10.66 -1.19
CA PHE A 262 11.44 -10.28 -0.91
C PHE A 262 12.39 -11.18 -1.68
N ASP A 263 13.46 -10.58 -2.22
CA ASP A 263 14.57 -11.32 -2.83
C ASP A 263 15.36 -12.08 -1.75
N TYR A 264 14.93 -13.32 -1.53
CA TYR A 264 15.54 -14.25 -0.60
C TYR A 264 15.73 -15.60 -1.27
N THR A 265 16.76 -16.32 -0.82
CA THR A 265 16.90 -17.74 -1.16
C THR A 265 15.65 -18.49 -0.70
N LYS A 266 15.00 -19.17 -1.65
CA LYS A 266 13.79 -19.96 -1.42
C LYS A 266 14.12 -21.18 -0.54
N GLY A 267 13.47 -21.29 0.61
CA GLY A 267 13.49 -22.48 1.44
C GLY A 267 12.59 -23.59 0.89
N LYS A 268 12.76 -24.82 1.40
CA LYS A 268 12.06 -26.03 0.91
C LYS A 268 10.53 -25.89 0.87
N ASN A 269 9.96 -25.17 1.84
CA ASN A 269 8.51 -25.03 2.01
C ASN A 269 8.00 -23.62 1.68
N ASP A 270 8.85 -22.78 1.11
CA ASP A 270 8.47 -21.41 0.80
C ASP A 270 7.64 -21.35 -0.49
N TYR A 271 6.57 -20.57 -0.44
CA TYR A 271 5.93 -20.05 -1.62
C TYR A 271 6.70 -18.82 -2.12
N ALA A 272 7.03 -18.83 -3.41
CA ALA A 272 7.76 -17.77 -4.07
C ALA A 272 7.30 -17.64 -5.52
N ILE A 273 7.46 -16.45 -6.09
CA ILE A 273 7.26 -16.19 -7.52
C ILE A 273 8.57 -15.80 -8.17
N HIS A 274 8.67 -15.99 -9.49
CA HIS A 274 9.83 -15.62 -10.28
C HIS A 274 9.46 -14.47 -11.21
N VAL A 275 10.19 -13.36 -11.09
CA VAL A 275 9.94 -12.12 -11.83
C VAL A 275 11.29 -11.56 -12.27
N ASP A 276 11.47 -11.35 -13.57
CA ASP A 276 12.67 -10.75 -14.17
C ASP A 276 13.99 -11.36 -13.67
N GLY A 277 14.06 -12.69 -13.60
CA GLY A 277 15.26 -13.41 -13.15
C GLY A 277 15.44 -13.47 -11.63
N THR A 278 14.59 -12.81 -10.84
CA THR A 278 14.65 -12.80 -9.36
C THR A 278 13.57 -13.69 -8.76
N THR A 279 13.93 -14.42 -7.69
CA THR A 279 12.97 -15.22 -6.91
C THR A 279 12.52 -14.44 -5.69
N PHE A 280 11.22 -14.15 -5.62
CA PHE A 280 10.61 -13.40 -4.52
C PHE A 280 9.87 -14.35 -3.57
N VAL A 281 10.38 -14.53 -2.36
CA VAL A 281 9.69 -15.27 -1.30
C VAL A 281 8.59 -14.39 -0.72
N LEU A 282 7.36 -14.91 -0.69
CA LEU A 282 6.20 -14.11 -0.30
C LEU A 282 5.95 -14.15 1.21
N ALA A 283 5.47 -13.04 1.72
CA ALA A 283 4.97 -12.87 3.07
C ALA A 283 3.59 -12.23 3.03
N GLU A 284 2.75 -12.60 4.00
CA GLU A 284 1.40 -12.08 4.16
C GLU A 284 1.31 -11.24 5.44
N PRO A 285 1.40 -9.90 5.37
CA PRO A 285 1.48 -9.02 6.55
C PRO A 285 0.18 -8.89 7.34
N VAL A 286 -0.82 -9.73 7.05
CA VAL A 286 -2.22 -9.50 7.34
C VAL A 286 -2.88 -10.80 7.78
N GLY A 287 -3.60 -10.77 8.91
CA GLY A 287 -4.38 -11.90 9.44
C GLY A 287 -5.70 -12.12 8.67
N PRO A 288 -6.30 -13.31 8.74
CA PRO A 288 -6.59 -14.01 10.01
C PRO A 288 -5.58 -15.08 10.41
N ASN A 289 -4.76 -15.58 9.49
CA ASN A 289 -3.77 -16.62 9.79
C ASN A 289 -2.37 -16.02 9.78
N ASN A 290 -1.84 -15.77 10.97
CA ASN A 290 -0.45 -15.34 11.14
C ASN A 290 0.49 -16.38 10.51
N SER A 291 1.41 -15.89 9.69
CA SER A 291 2.26 -16.72 8.83
C SER A 291 3.70 -16.24 8.85
N LYS A 292 4.63 -17.18 8.65
CA LYS A 292 6.05 -16.86 8.47
C LYS A 292 6.33 -16.51 7.01
N LEU A 293 7.42 -15.80 6.75
CA LEU A 293 7.97 -15.62 5.41
C LEU A 293 8.03 -16.97 4.68
N GLY A 294 7.52 -17.00 3.45
CA GLY A 294 7.37 -18.20 2.63
C GLY A 294 6.05 -18.93 2.84
N GLN A 295 5.20 -18.52 3.79
CA GLN A 295 3.88 -19.08 4.00
C GLN A 295 2.83 -18.00 3.72
N ILE A 296 1.82 -18.36 2.94
CA ILE A 296 0.68 -17.50 2.61
C ILE A 296 -0.60 -18.29 2.85
N SER A 297 -1.71 -17.58 3.05
CA SER A 297 -3.01 -18.16 3.33
C SER A 297 -3.47 -19.08 2.18
N PRO A 298 -4.27 -20.13 2.47
CA PRO A 298 -4.79 -21.02 1.44
C PRO A 298 -5.56 -20.28 0.33
N LYS A 299 -6.26 -19.20 0.69
CA LYS A 299 -6.98 -18.32 -0.25
C LYS A 299 -6.00 -17.65 -1.22
N ALA A 300 -4.97 -16.98 -0.69
CA ALA A 300 -3.93 -16.35 -1.50
C ALA A 300 -3.21 -17.38 -2.39
N LEU A 301 -2.82 -18.53 -1.82
CA LEU A 301 -2.14 -19.61 -2.53
C LEU A 301 -2.94 -20.12 -3.74
N SER A 302 -4.26 -20.31 -3.59
CA SER A 302 -5.15 -20.76 -4.67
C SER A 302 -5.21 -19.76 -5.84
N VAL A 303 -5.21 -18.46 -5.55
CA VAL A 303 -5.17 -17.43 -6.60
C VAL A 303 -3.79 -17.38 -7.26
N MET A 304 -2.72 -17.34 -6.45
CA MET A 304 -1.35 -17.24 -6.96
C MET A 304 -0.99 -18.41 -7.89
N ARG A 305 -1.43 -19.64 -7.57
CA ARG A 305 -1.20 -20.83 -8.41
C ARG A 305 -1.88 -20.77 -9.78
N ARG A 306 -2.92 -19.95 -9.92
CA ARG A 306 -3.62 -19.73 -11.20
C ARG A 306 -2.99 -18.60 -12.03
N GLY A 307 -1.92 -17.96 -11.55
CA GLY A 307 -1.30 -16.81 -12.21
C GLY A 307 -2.13 -15.54 -12.16
N ALA A 308 -3.20 -15.50 -11.36
CA ALA A 308 -4.12 -14.36 -11.26
C ALA A 308 -3.60 -13.32 -10.26
N TYR A 309 -2.42 -12.77 -10.54
CA TYR A 309 -1.79 -11.74 -9.71
C TYR A 309 -1.15 -10.66 -10.57
N SER A 310 -0.97 -9.49 -9.97
CA SER A 310 -0.10 -8.43 -10.49
C SER A 310 0.90 -8.05 -9.41
N PHE A 311 1.93 -7.31 -9.78
CA PHE A 311 2.91 -6.82 -8.82
C PHE A 311 3.40 -5.44 -9.22
N GLU A 312 3.99 -4.75 -8.26
CA GLU A 312 4.80 -3.56 -8.50
C GLU A 312 6.06 -3.62 -7.64
N GLU A 313 7.14 -3.02 -8.13
CA GLU A 313 8.39 -2.94 -7.40
C GLU A 313 8.36 -1.76 -6.41
N VAL A 314 8.90 -1.99 -5.21
CA VAL A 314 9.22 -0.92 -4.27
C VAL A 314 10.56 -0.35 -4.70
N PRO A 315 10.66 0.92 -5.14
CA PRO A 315 11.93 1.46 -5.60
C PRO A 315 13.02 1.46 -4.52
N TYR A 316 14.28 1.50 -4.97
CA TYR A 316 15.47 1.64 -4.11
C TYR A 316 15.47 2.94 -3.33
#